data_AF-A0A6D2CQS5-F1
#
_entry.id   AF-A0A6D2CQS5-F1
#
_cell.length_a   1.000
_cell.length_b   1.000
_cell.length_c   1.000
_cell.angle_alpha   90.00
_cell.angle_beta   90.00
_cell.angle_gamma   90.00
#
_symmetry.space_group_name_H-M   'P 1'
#
loop_
_entity.id
_entity.type
_entity.pdbx_description
1 polymer ?
#
loop_
_entity_poly.entity_id
_entity_poly.type
_entity_poly.pdbx_seq_one_letter_code
_entity_poly.pdbx_strand_id
1 'polypeptide(L)'
;MINSEAIEQLMWLWSLFDIKFLSIFAAGFTIYFGVQKISKKVTVSYSANVSKIYDMHISTIILTNKRDNAIAISSINMEIEGKGILRVIKFDSPLLLKNYDSLKVELPKFSSLYN
;
A
#
# COMPACT_ATOMS: atom_id res chain seq x y z
N MET A 1 -15.09 58.65 -6.03
CA MET A 1 -15.62 57.70 -7.03
C MET A 1 -14.50 56.75 -7.36
N ILE A 2 -14.65 55.45 -7.06
CA ILE A 2 -13.61 54.46 -7.36
C ILE A 2 -13.63 54.24 -8.88
N ASN A 3 -12.45 54.26 -9.51
CA ASN A 3 -12.31 54.13 -10.96
C ASN A 3 -12.79 52.72 -11.39
N SER A 4 -13.89 52.66 -12.13
CA SER A 4 -14.52 51.41 -12.56
C SER A 4 -13.61 50.58 -13.46
N GLU A 5 -12.76 51.23 -14.27
CA GLU A 5 -11.79 50.54 -15.12
C GLU A 5 -10.71 49.81 -14.29
N ALA A 6 -10.30 50.39 -13.16
CA ALA A 6 -9.32 49.77 -12.27
C ALA A 6 -9.91 48.53 -11.57
N ILE A 7 -11.21 48.54 -11.25
CA ILE A 7 -11.90 47.39 -10.67
C ILE A 7 -12.02 46.26 -11.72
N GLU A 8 -12.39 46.57 -12.96
CA GLU A 8 -12.47 45.58 -14.05
C GLU A 8 -11.12 44.91 -14.34
N GLN A 9 -10.04 45.70 -14.40
CA GLN A 9 -8.70 45.14 -14.59
C GLN A 9 -8.27 44.24 -13.43
N LEU A 10 -8.62 44.61 -12.20
CA LEU A 10 -8.32 43.81 -11.00
C LEU A 10 -9.13 42.50 -10.99
N MET A 11 -10.40 42.54 -11.38
CA MET A 11 -11.26 41.35 -11.52
C MET A 11 -10.76 40.42 -12.63
N TRP A 12 -10.34 40.95 -13.77
CA TRP A 12 -9.75 40.16 -14.85
C TRP A 12 -8.47 39.45 -14.39
N LEU A 13 -7.59 40.18 -13.70
CA LEU A 13 -6.37 39.62 -13.12
C LEU A 13 -6.70 38.51 -12.12
N TRP A 14 -7.70 38.71 -11.25
CA TRP A 14 -8.12 37.71 -10.28
C TRP A 14 -8.71 36.44 -10.94
N SER A 15 -9.45 36.58 -12.04
CA SER A 15 -10.00 35.43 -12.79
C SER A 15 -8.92 34.54 -13.42
N LEU A 16 -7.77 35.14 -13.81
CA LEU A 16 -6.62 34.39 -14.31
C LEU A 16 -5.94 33.56 -13.21
N PHE A 17 -5.97 34.04 -11.97
CA PHE A 17 -5.46 33.31 -10.81
C PHE A 17 -6.39 32.15 -10.44
N ASP A 18 -7.70 32.36 -10.44
CA ASP A 18 -8.69 31.35 -10.01
C ASP A 18 -8.62 30.06 -10.86
N ILE A 19 -8.68 30.20 -12.19
CA ILE A 19 -8.72 29.04 -13.10
C ILE A 19 -7.35 28.32 -13.16
N LYS A 20 -6.25 29.08 -13.24
CA LYS A 20 -4.91 28.49 -13.42
C LYS A 20 -4.40 27.83 -12.14
N PHE A 21 -4.64 28.41 -10.97
CA PHE A 21 -4.25 27.77 -9.71
C PHE A 21 -5.05 26.49 -9.48
N LEU A 22 -6.37 26.53 -9.66
CA LEU A 22 -7.21 25.33 -9.50
C LEU A 22 -6.75 24.20 -10.44
N SER A 23 -6.39 24.54 -11.68
CA SER A 23 -5.84 23.58 -12.66
C SER A 23 -4.53 22.93 -12.19
N ILE A 24 -3.62 23.72 -11.62
CA ILE A 24 -2.33 23.21 -11.10
C ILE A 24 -2.56 22.28 -9.91
N PHE A 25 -3.45 22.65 -8.98
CA PHE A 25 -3.82 21.79 -7.86
C PHE A 25 -4.46 20.48 -8.35
N ALA A 26 -5.42 20.56 -9.28
CA ALA A 26 -6.06 19.38 -9.86
C ALA A 26 -5.06 18.46 -10.57
N ALA A 27 -4.09 19.02 -11.30
CA ALA A 27 -3.01 18.26 -11.91
C ALA A 27 -2.14 17.56 -10.85
N GLY A 28 -1.80 18.24 -9.76
CA GLY A 28 -1.05 17.66 -8.64
C GLY A 28 -1.76 16.46 -8.00
N PHE A 29 -3.07 16.60 -7.72
CA PHE A 29 -3.87 15.49 -7.21
C PHE A 29 -3.97 14.33 -8.20
N THR A 30 -4.15 14.63 -9.49
CA THR A 30 -4.21 13.60 -10.55
C THR A 30 -2.92 12.78 -10.59
N ILE A 31 -1.76 13.44 -10.54
CA ILE A 31 -0.46 12.77 -10.49
C ILE A 31 -0.34 11.93 -9.21
N TYR A 32 -0.70 12.50 -8.06
CA TYR A 32 -0.62 11.82 -6.77
C TYR A 32 -1.47 10.53 -6.72
N PHE A 33 -2.73 10.61 -7.13
CA PHE A 33 -3.62 9.44 -7.18
C PHE A 33 -3.18 8.45 -8.27
N GLY A 34 -2.65 8.93 -9.39
CA GLY A 34 -2.03 8.09 -10.42
C GLY A 34 -0.88 7.26 -9.84
N VAL A 35 0.02 7.88 -9.09
CA VAL A 35 1.13 7.18 -8.41
C VAL A 35 0.61 6.20 -7.35
N GLN A 36 -0.42 6.57 -6.58
CA GLN A 36 -1.01 5.65 -5.60
C GLN A 36 -1.63 4.40 -6.24
N LYS A 37 -2.22 4.54 -7.44
CA LYS A 37 -2.85 3.44 -8.17
C LYS A 37 -1.84 2.49 -8.83
N ILE A 38 -0.73 3.04 -9.34
CA ILE A 38 0.29 2.26 -10.08
C ILE A 38 1.32 1.64 -9.13
N SER A 39 1.73 2.36 -8.08
CA SER A 39 2.75 1.86 -7.15
C SER A 39 2.23 0.72 -6.28
N LYS A 40 3.12 -0.19 -5.89
CA LYS A 40 2.81 -1.28 -4.95
C LYS A 40 3.51 -1.00 -3.62
N LYS A 41 2.76 -1.01 -2.52
CA LYS A 41 3.32 -0.89 -1.17
C LYS A 41 2.50 -1.73 -0.20
N VAL A 42 3.12 -2.79 0.30
CA VAL A 42 2.53 -3.70 1.28
C VAL A 42 3.37 -3.64 2.54
N THR A 43 2.70 -3.54 3.69
CA THR A 43 3.34 -3.65 5.01
C THR A 43 3.07 -5.04 5.55
N VAL A 44 4.13 -5.69 6.03
CA VAL A 44 4.06 -7.02 6.63
C VAL A 44 4.31 -6.89 8.13
N SER A 45 3.43 -7.46 8.94
CA SER A 45 3.61 -7.59 10.38
C SER A 45 3.50 -9.06 10.75
N TYR A 46 4.38 -9.57 11.61
CA TYR A 46 4.39 -10.97 12.00
C TYR A 46 4.21 -11.11 13.51
N SER A 47 3.62 -12.21 13.94
CA SER A 47 3.54 -12.60 15.34
C SER A 47 4.17 -13.98 15.52
N ALA A 48 5.21 -14.04 16.33
CA ALA A 48 5.83 -15.28 16.75
C ALA A 48 5.22 -15.72 18.08
N ASN A 49 4.93 -17.02 18.20
CA ASN A 49 4.38 -17.60 19.42
C ASN A 49 5.22 -18.78 19.87
N VAL A 50 5.34 -18.95 21.17
CA VAL A 50 6.04 -20.06 21.82
C VAL A 50 5.05 -20.74 22.76
N SER A 51 5.01 -22.07 22.73
CA SER A 51 4.08 -22.85 23.56
C SER A 51 4.82 -23.99 24.24
N LYS A 52 4.24 -24.56 25.31
CA LYS A 52 4.84 -25.73 25.97
C LYS A 52 5.05 -26.96 25.06
N ILE A 53 4.31 -27.02 23.94
CA ILE A 53 4.25 -28.19 23.04
C ILE A 53 5.05 -27.95 21.74
N TYR A 54 5.26 -26.70 21.36
CA TYR A 54 5.92 -26.33 20.11
C TYR A 54 6.93 -25.21 20.34
N ASP A 55 8.08 -25.36 19.69
CA ASP A 55 9.11 -24.32 19.61
C ASP A 55 8.58 -23.02 18.98
N MET A 56 9.34 -21.95 19.18
CA MET A 56 9.02 -20.64 18.66
C MET A 56 8.79 -20.70 17.15
N HIS A 57 7.58 -20.35 16.73
CA HIS A 57 7.19 -20.35 15.32
C HIS A 57 6.43 -19.08 14.98
N ILE A 58 6.48 -18.68 13.72
CA ILE A 58 5.66 -17.58 13.22
C ILE A 58 4.25 -18.14 13.04
N SER A 59 3.33 -17.65 13.87
CA SER A 59 1.95 -18.15 13.92
C SER A 59 1.06 -17.43 12.91
N THR A 60 1.28 -16.12 12.75
CA THR A 60 0.42 -15.25 11.95
C THR A 60 1.27 -14.20 11.24
N ILE A 61 0.94 -13.96 9.98
CA ILE A 61 1.40 -12.81 9.20
C ILE A 61 0.18 -11.95 8.86
N ILE A 62 0.29 -10.65 9.10
CA ILE A 62 -0.70 -9.65 8.70
C ILE A 62 -0.10 -8.87 7.53
N LEU A 63 -0.80 -8.90 6.40
CA LEU A 63 -0.44 -8.19 5.18
C LEU A 63 -1.39 -7.01 5.03
N THR A 64 -0.85 -5.80 5.00
CA THR A 64 -1.65 -4.58 4.84
C THR A 64 -1.27 -3.84 3.58
N ASN A 65 -2.24 -3.61 2.70
CA ASN A 65 -2.07 -2.79 1.51
C ASN A 65 -2.13 -1.31 1.88
N LYS A 66 -1.17 -0.52 1.39
CA LYS A 66 -1.13 0.94 1.60
C LYS A 66 -1.41 1.72 0.31
N ARG A 67 -2.00 1.06 -0.69
CA ARG A 67 -2.22 1.59 -2.04
C ARG A 67 -3.63 1.34 -2.51
N ASP A 68 -4.05 2.17 -3.47
CA ASP A 68 -5.34 2.08 -4.13
C ASP A 68 -5.27 1.14 -5.35
N ASN A 69 -4.80 -0.07 -5.12
CA ASN A 69 -4.79 -1.14 -6.10
C ASN A 69 -5.01 -2.49 -5.43
N ALA A 70 -5.51 -3.46 -6.19
CA ALA A 70 -5.59 -4.83 -5.72
C ALA A 70 -4.27 -5.55 -6.02
N ILE A 71 -3.77 -6.31 -5.05
CA ILE A 71 -2.53 -7.08 -5.16
C ILE A 71 -2.87 -8.57 -5.01
N ALA A 72 -2.60 -9.35 -6.05
CA ALA A 72 -2.70 -10.80 -6.00
C ALA A 72 -1.40 -11.40 -5.46
N ILE A 73 -1.51 -12.21 -4.40
CA ILE A 73 -0.37 -12.82 -3.70
C ILE A 73 -0.41 -14.33 -3.92
N SER A 74 0.58 -14.86 -4.64
CA SER A 74 0.67 -16.29 -4.95
C SER A 74 1.45 -17.09 -3.90
N SER A 75 2.45 -16.48 -3.27
CA SER A 75 3.27 -17.11 -2.24
C SER A 75 3.89 -16.08 -1.31
N ILE A 76 4.17 -16.48 -0.08
CA ILE A 76 4.98 -15.71 0.87
C ILE A 76 6.31 -16.43 1.01
N ASN A 77 7.39 -15.70 0.72
CA ASN A 77 8.75 -16.18 0.88
C ASN A 77 9.41 -15.39 2.02
N MET A 78 10.23 -16.08 2.80
CA MET A 78 11.08 -15.51 3.83
C MET A 78 12.51 -15.56 3.32
N GLU A 79 13.13 -14.40 3.20
CA GLU A 79 14.56 -14.30 2.92
C GLU A 79 15.32 -14.31 4.24
N ILE A 80 16.26 -15.23 4.38
CA ILE A 80 17.19 -15.29 5.49
C ILE A 80 18.51 -14.75 4.96
N GLU A 81 18.93 -13.61 5.48
CA GLU A 81 20.14 -12.92 5.05
C GLU A 81 21.34 -13.88 5.05
N GLY A 82 21.97 -14.03 3.89
CA GLY A 82 23.13 -14.91 3.68
C GLY A 82 22.85 -16.42 3.65
N LYS A 83 21.59 -16.87 3.81
CA LYS A 83 21.23 -18.31 3.79
C LYS A 83 20.24 -18.69 2.70
N GLY A 84 19.60 -17.71 2.06
CA GLY A 84 18.73 -17.92 0.91
C GLY A 84 17.25 -17.66 1.22
N ILE A 85 16.40 -18.07 0.28
CA ILE A 85 14.97 -17.78 0.29
C ILE A 85 14.19 -19.06 0.62
N LEU A 86 13.46 -19.04 1.72
CA LEU A 86 12.57 -20.12 2.14
C LEU A 86 11.12 -19.79 1.76
N ARG A 87 10.44 -20.71 1.08
CA ARG A 87 9.01 -20.55 0.80
C ARG A 87 8.20 -20.93 2.05
N VAL A 88 7.54 -19.95 2.66
CA VAL A 88 6.76 -20.14 3.89
C VAL A 88 5.38 -20.71 3.58
N ILE A 89 4.72 -20.18 2.56
CA ILE A 89 3.41 -20.67 2.11
C ILE A 89 3.24 -20.41 0.62
N LYS A 90 2.66 -21.38 -0.08
CA LYS A 90 2.17 -21.23 -1.45
C LYS A 90 0.65 -21.35 -1.40
N PHE A 91 -0.05 -20.41 -2.01
CA PHE A 91 -1.51 -20.49 -2.12
C PHE A 91 -1.87 -21.19 -3.43
N ASP A 92 -2.83 -22.13 -3.37
CA ASP A 92 -3.34 -22.82 -4.56
C ASP A 92 -4.12 -21.87 -5.47
N SER A 93 -4.83 -20.92 -4.86
CA SER A 93 -5.45 -19.77 -5.53
C SER A 93 -4.82 -18.48 -4.98
N PRO A 94 -4.46 -17.51 -5.83
CA PRO A 94 -3.82 -16.30 -5.38
C PRO A 94 -4.72 -15.53 -4.39
N LEU A 95 -4.14 -15.19 -3.24
CA LEU A 95 -4.82 -14.39 -2.23
C LEU A 95 -4.94 -12.95 -2.74
N LEU A 96 -6.17 -12.44 -2.84
CA LEU A 96 -6.43 -11.08 -3.31
C LEU A 96 -6.44 -10.10 -2.13
N LEU A 97 -5.40 -9.29 -2.02
CA LEU A 97 -5.33 -8.18 -1.07
C LEU A 97 -5.94 -6.92 -1.70
N LYS A 98 -7.12 -6.52 -1.23
CA LYS A 98 -7.87 -5.37 -1.76
C LYS A 98 -7.18 -4.04 -1.43
N ASN A 99 -7.68 -2.96 -2.03
CA ASN A 99 -7.19 -1.61 -1.77
C ASN A 99 -7.38 -1.23 -0.30
N TYR A 100 -6.31 -0.71 0.32
CA TYR A 100 -6.27 -0.34 1.75
C TYR A 100 -6.70 -1.43 2.75
N ASP A 101 -6.71 -2.69 2.32
CA ASP A 101 -7.18 -3.81 3.13
C ASP A 101 -6.05 -4.45 3.94
N SER A 102 -6.43 -5.17 4.99
CA SER A 102 -5.53 -5.95 5.84
C SER A 102 -6.01 -7.39 5.91
N LEU A 103 -5.17 -8.32 5.44
CA LEU A 103 -5.44 -9.75 5.50
C LEU A 103 -4.54 -10.43 6.51
N LYS A 104 -5.17 -11.22 7.38
CA LYS A 104 -4.50 -12.14 8.28
C LYS A 104 -4.27 -13.46 7.55
N VAL A 105 -3.01 -13.86 7.42
CA VAL A 105 -2.60 -15.17 6.92
C VAL A 105 -2.09 -15.98 8.11
N GLU A 106 -2.80 -17.07 8.39
CA GLU A 106 -2.34 -18.05 9.38
C GLU A 106 -1.35 -18.98 8.72
N LEU A 107 -0.17 -19.10 9.33
CA LEU A 107 0.86 -19.99 8.82
C LEU A 107 0.64 -21.39 9.39
N PRO A 108 0.83 -22.44 8.58
CA PRO A 108 0.85 -23.79 9.12
C PRO A 108 1.97 -23.89 10.15
N LYS A 109 1.69 -24.54 11.28
CA LYS A 109 2.70 -24.88 12.27
C LYS A 109 3.63 -25.90 11.61
N PHE A 110 4.77 -25.45 11.11
CA PHE A 110 5.81 -26.35 10.66
C PHE A 110 6.33 -27.12 11.88
N SER A 111 5.82 -28.34 12.08
CA SER A 111 6.27 -29.28 13.10
C SER A 111 7.59 -29.95 12.73
N SER A 112 8.14 -29.66 11.55
CA SER A 112 9.22 -30.41 10.92
C SER A 112 9.80 -29.60 9.76
N LEU A 113 11.02 -29.09 9.93
CA LEU A 113 11.97 -28.85 8.84
C LEU A 113 12.70 -30.18 8.61
N TYR A 114 12.07 -31.19 8.01
CA TYR A 114 12.78 -32.43 7.66
C TYR A 114 12.96 -32.59 6.14
N ASN A 115 14.25 -32.68 5.80
CA ASN A 115 14.96 -33.08 4.58
C ASN A 115 14.70 -32.29 3.30
#